data_AF-A0AAV6YB06-F1
#
_entry.id   AF-A0AAV6YB06-F1
#
_cell.length_a   1.000
_cell.length_b   1.000
_cell.length_c   1.000
_cell.angle_alpha   90.00
_cell.angle_beta   90.00
_cell.angle_gamma   90.00
#
_symmetry.space_group_name_H-M   'P 1'
#
loop_
_entity.id
_entity.type
_entity.pdbx_description
1 polymer ?
#
loop_
_entity_poly.entity_id
_entity_poly.type
_entity_poly.pdbx_seq_one_letter_code
_entity_poly.pdbx_strand_id
1 'polypeptide(L)'
;RTGRYTLIEKWRDSERHLAPHENPVISLNKWGQYASDVQLILRRTGPSFTDRPTSDSIAHVPERNLYRQSLPPLAKLRPQNDRSIKRREPKRKSLTFTGGAKGLMDIFGKGKESEFKQKLLNNCRTNGEDLKKLIHLQSEKLLNLEKQLDSNDAEVRYWEQKFKTGLEEELEKWEQKIKRNDVEIGEEDFWENEFQIEVENEKQLKEQLQEMTQRMLQCENQLKDYQSQIQKIESGIEAERLQMVMQESQINEEIVRGKIEKIKGEMDIQGQETIRLENGAKAVERSLGQAAKRLL
;
A
#
# COMPACT_ATOMS: atom_id res chain seq x y z
N ARG A 1 -23.38 -18.96 5.03
CA ARG A 1 -23.03 -17.53 5.20
C ARG A 1 -22.20 -17.12 3.99
N THR A 2 -22.51 -15.99 3.36
CA THR A 2 -21.82 -15.49 2.16
C THR A 2 -20.80 -14.41 2.55
N GLY A 3 -19.71 -14.29 1.79
CA GLY A 3 -18.62 -13.35 2.11
C GLY A 3 -17.34 -13.63 1.33
N ARG A 4 -16.27 -12.88 1.63
CA ARG A 4 -14.94 -13.09 1.05
C ARG A 4 -14.19 -14.14 1.87
N TYR A 5 -13.76 -15.20 1.21
CA TYR A 5 -13.00 -16.30 1.79
C TYR A 5 -11.72 -16.53 0.99
N THR A 6 -10.70 -17.05 1.66
CA THR A 6 -9.50 -17.62 1.06
C THR A 6 -9.43 -19.10 1.43
N LEU A 7 -8.91 -19.89 0.52
CA LEU A 7 -8.66 -21.31 0.76
C LEU A 7 -7.17 -21.48 1.11
N ILE A 8 -6.88 -22.26 2.15
CA ILE A 8 -5.53 -22.50 2.66
C ILE A 8 -5.28 -24.01 2.65
N GLU A 9 -4.15 -24.41 2.09
CA GLU A 9 -3.63 -25.77 2.16
C GLU A 9 -2.69 -25.87 3.36
N LYS A 10 -3.04 -26.70 4.34
CA LYS A 10 -2.21 -26.98 5.50
C LYS A 10 -1.67 -28.40 5.43
N TRP A 11 -0.36 -28.53 5.48
CA TRP A 11 0.33 -29.80 5.61
C TRP A 11 1.35 -29.69 6.74
N ARG A 12 1.12 -30.45 7.83
CA ARG A 12 1.90 -30.35 9.09
C ARG A 12 1.95 -28.89 9.57
N ASP A 13 3.15 -28.30 9.60
CA ASP A 13 3.41 -26.92 10.05
C ASP A 13 3.54 -25.94 8.88
N SER A 14 3.29 -26.37 7.65
CA SER A 14 3.33 -25.54 6.45
C SER A 14 1.91 -25.16 6.02
N GLU A 15 1.67 -23.86 5.88
CA GLU A 15 0.40 -23.30 5.40
C GLU A 15 0.65 -22.52 4.11
N ARG A 16 -0.12 -22.84 3.07
CA ARG A 16 -0.05 -22.19 1.76
C ARG A 16 -1.42 -21.64 1.39
N HIS A 17 -1.47 -20.35 1.05
CA HIS A 17 -2.69 -19.73 0.54
C HIS A 17 -2.88 -20.05 -0.94
N LEU A 18 -4.07 -20.51 -1.31
CA LEU A 18 -4.47 -20.71 -2.71
C LEU A 18 -4.96 -19.39 -3.31
N ALA A 19 -4.52 -19.10 -4.53
CA ALA A 19 -5.00 -17.93 -5.26
C ALA A 19 -6.45 -18.16 -5.75
N PRO A 20 -7.25 -17.10 -5.97
CA PRO A 20 -8.66 -17.25 -6.38
C PRO A 20 -8.87 -17.99 -7.70
N HIS A 21 -7.86 -17.99 -8.58
CA HIS A 21 -7.88 -18.68 -9.87
C HIS A 21 -7.27 -20.09 -9.82
N GLU A 22 -6.75 -20.54 -8.69
CA GLU A 22 -6.19 -21.89 -8.53
C GLU A 22 -7.30 -22.90 -8.21
N ASN A 23 -7.27 -24.05 -8.87
CA ASN A 23 -8.20 -25.13 -8.61
C ASN A 23 -7.70 -25.96 -7.40
N PRO A 24 -8.51 -26.13 -6.33
CA PRO A 24 -8.09 -26.88 -5.14
C PRO A 24 -7.79 -28.34 -5.43
N VAL A 25 -8.50 -28.96 -6.37
CA VAL A 25 -8.26 -30.37 -6.74
C VAL A 25 -6.93 -30.53 -7.47
N ILE A 26 -6.60 -29.59 -8.35
CA ILE A 26 -5.31 -29.59 -9.06
C ILE A 26 -4.16 -29.35 -8.07
N SER A 27 -4.37 -28.47 -7.09
CA SER A 27 -3.35 -28.15 -6.09
C SER A 27 -3.13 -29.31 -5.11
N LEU A 28 -4.20 -30.02 -4.70
CA LEU A 28 -4.09 -31.28 -3.95
C LEU A 28 -3.37 -32.38 -4.74
N ASN A 29 -3.65 -32.50 -6.04
CA ASN A 29 -3.00 -33.52 -6.89
C ASN A 29 -1.47 -33.33 -6.97
N LYS A 30 -0.95 -32.11 -6.79
CA LYS A 30 0.51 -31.86 -6.72
C LYS A 30 1.17 -32.56 -5.52
N TRP A 31 0.41 -32.86 -4.47
CA TRP A 31 0.90 -33.59 -3.30
C TRP A 31 0.93 -35.11 -3.49
N GLY A 32 0.32 -35.63 -4.55
CA GLY A 32 0.34 -37.05 -4.90
C GLY A 32 -0.14 -37.96 -3.76
N GLN A 33 0.69 -38.89 -3.32
CA GLN A 33 0.36 -39.83 -2.24
C GLN A 33 0.15 -39.17 -0.86
N TYR A 34 0.61 -37.93 -0.68
CA TYR A 34 0.42 -37.17 0.58
C TYR A 34 -0.83 -36.29 0.56
N ALA A 35 -1.62 -36.34 -0.53
CA ALA A 35 -2.88 -35.62 -0.67
C ALA A 35 -3.84 -35.87 0.50
N SER A 36 -3.86 -37.08 1.06
CA SER A 36 -4.70 -37.45 2.21
C SER A 36 -4.35 -36.68 3.49
N ASP A 37 -3.11 -36.21 3.60
CA ASP A 37 -2.58 -35.56 4.80
C ASP A 37 -2.70 -34.02 4.70
N VAL A 38 -3.11 -33.50 3.55
CA VAL A 38 -3.31 -32.07 3.31
C VAL A 38 -4.73 -31.68 3.72
N GLN A 39 -4.84 -30.68 4.59
CA GLN A 39 -6.13 -30.12 5.00
C GLN A 39 -6.42 -28.84 4.22
N LEU A 40 -7.64 -28.73 3.69
CA LEU A 40 -8.14 -27.48 3.12
C LEU A 40 -8.93 -26.71 4.17
N ILE A 41 -8.43 -25.52 4.51
CA ILE A 41 -9.02 -24.65 5.52
C ILE A 41 -9.62 -23.43 4.80
N LEU A 42 -10.92 -23.21 4.98
CA LEU A 42 -11.61 -22.06 4.44
C LEU A 42 -11.58 -20.91 5.47
N ARG A 43 -10.72 -19.91 5.25
CA ARG A 43 -10.57 -18.74 6.14
C ARG A 43 -11.36 -17.55 5.58
N ARG A 44 -12.15 -16.89 6.43
CA ARG A 44 -12.88 -15.67 6.07
C ARG A 44 -11.91 -14.48 6.11
N THR A 45 -11.80 -13.74 5.01
CA THR A 45 -10.84 -12.63 4.83
C THR A 45 -11.49 -11.28 4.54
N GLY A 46 -12.82 -11.21 4.53
CA GLY A 46 -13.54 -9.93 4.42
C GLY A 46 -14.72 -9.79 5.39
N PRO A 47 -15.14 -8.55 5.69
CA PRO A 47 -16.37 -8.29 6.43
C PRO A 47 -17.55 -8.87 5.63
N SER A 48 -18.47 -9.57 6.29
CA SER A 48 -19.68 -10.04 5.62
C SER A 48 -20.65 -8.88 5.58
N PHE A 49 -21.38 -8.73 4.47
CA PHE A 49 -22.43 -7.71 4.32
C PHE A 49 -23.52 -7.76 5.41
N THR A 50 -23.60 -8.84 6.20
CA THR A 50 -24.57 -9.00 7.30
C THR A 50 -23.96 -8.86 8.71
N ASP A 51 -22.63 -8.83 8.84
CA ASP A 51 -21.95 -8.67 10.14
C ASP A 51 -21.20 -7.34 10.13
N ARG A 52 -21.91 -6.27 10.49
CA ARG A 52 -21.27 -5.09 11.09
C ARG A 52 -20.57 -5.58 12.36
N PRO A 53 -19.29 -5.27 12.61
CA PRO A 53 -18.61 -5.79 13.78
C PRO A 53 -19.30 -5.24 15.03
N THR A 54 -19.99 -6.10 15.76
CA THR A 54 -20.23 -5.89 17.19
C THR A 54 -18.86 -5.88 17.85
N SER A 55 -18.63 -4.87 18.69
CA SER A 55 -17.33 -4.42 19.22
C SER A 55 -16.59 -5.39 20.15
N ASP A 56 -16.89 -6.68 20.14
CA ASP A 56 -16.46 -7.62 21.20
C ASP A 56 -15.52 -8.74 20.75
N SER A 57 -15.16 -8.83 19.47
CA SER A 57 -14.10 -9.76 19.08
C SER A 57 -12.77 -9.01 19.04
N ILE A 58 -12.00 -9.20 20.12
CA ILE A 58 -10.58 -8.86 20.32
C ILE A 58 -9.92 -8.36 19.03
N ALA A 59 -9.50 -7.09 19.06
CA ALA A 59 -8.75 -6.40 18.01
C ALA A 59 -7.63 -7.29 17.44
N HIS A 60 -7.96 -8.05 16.39
CA HIS A 60 -6.95 -8.75 15.62
C HIS A 60 -6.36 -7.71 14.69
N VAL A 61 -5.26 -7.12 15.16
CA VAL A 61 -4.32 -6.38 14.31
C VAL A 61 -4.11 -7.20 13.03
N PRO A 62 -4.24 -6.61 11.83
CA PRO A 62 -4.00 -7.32 10.58
C PRO A 62 -2.64 -8.04 10.62
N GLU A 63 -2.64 -9.35 10.40
CA GLU A 63 -1.42 -10.16 10.43
C GLU A 63 -0.38 -9.65 9.41
N ARG A 64 0.83 -9.42 9.90
CA ARG A 64 2.00 -9.04 9.11
C ARG A 64 2.44 -10.24 8.26
N ASN A 65 2.16 -10.22 6.97
CA ASN A 65 2.66 -11.23 6.03
C ASN A 65 4.20 -11.19 5.97
N LEU A 66 4.81 -12.35 5.69
CA LEU A 66 6.26 -12.64 5.68
C LEU A 66 7.14 -11.66 4.85
N TYR A 67 6.53 -10.82 4.01
CA TYR A 67 7.22 -9.84 3.17
C TYR A 67 7.58 -8.52 3.89
N ARG A 68 7.09 -8.28 5.12
CA ARG A 68 7.26 -6.98 5.83
C ARG A 68 7.89 -7.12 7.23
N GLN A 69 8.99 -7.86 7.31
CA GLN A 69 9.76 -8.06 8.55
C GLN A 69 10.92 -7.08 8.74
N SER A 70 11.27 -6.27 7.75
CA SER A 70 12.44 -5.36 7.83
C SER A 70 12.18 -4.02 8.48
N LEU A 71 10.95 -3.72 8.92
CA LEU A 71 10.61 -2.42 9.49
C LEU A 71 10.34 -2.49 11.01
N PRO A 72 10.97 -1.59 11.80
CA PRO A 72 10.96 -1.67 13.26
C PRO A 72 9.54 -1.51 13.84
N PRO A 73 9.29 -2.04 15.06
CA PRO A 73 8.01 -1.87 15.72
C PRO A 73 7.88 -0.42 16.15
N LEU A 74 7.07 0.37 15.45
CA LEU A 74 6.71 1.71 15.91
C LEU A 74 5.69 1.58 17.05
N ALA A 75 6.24 1.36 18.24
CA ALA A 75 5.58 1.64 19.49
C ALA A 75 5.40 3.16 19.62
N LYS A 76 4.14 3.57 19.84
CA LYS A 76 3.74 4.78 20.58
C LYS A 76 4.54 6.06 20.28
N LEU A 77 4.19 6.75 19.20
CA LEU A 77 4.32 8.21 19.18
C LEU A 77 2.94 8.81 19.43
N ARG A 78 2.65 9.00 20.71
CA ARG A 78 1.50 9.77 21.20
C ARG A 78 1.98 11.22 21.36
N PRO A 79 1.37 12.22 20.72
CA PRO A 79 1.59 13.61 21.12
C PRO A 79 0.89 13.87 22.45
N GLN A 80 1.68 14.28 23.44
CA GLN A 80 1.25 14.84 24.71
C GLN A 80 1.11 16.36 24.54
N ASN A 81 -0.12 16.84 24.33
CA ASN A 81 -0.59 18.21 24.59
C ASN A 81 -2.09 18.25 24.24
N ASP A 82 -2.99 18.23 25.21
CA ASP A 82 -3.42 19.36 26.04
C ASP A 82 -4.02 20.52 25.23
N ARG A 83 -5.36 20.50 25.11
CA ARG A 83 -6.23 21.67 25.33
C ARG A 83 -7.68 21.21 25.43
N SER A 84 -8.16 21.25 26.66
CA SER A 84 -9.56 21.12 27.04
C SER A 84 -10.46 22.11 26.26
N ILE A 85 -11.30 21.58 25.37
CA ILE A 85 -12.41 22.32 24.78
C ILE A 85 -13.48 22.49 25.87
N LYS A 86 -13.43 23.62 26.57
CA LYS A 86 -14.50 24.05 27.47
C LYS A 86 -15.70 24.50 26.63
N ARG A 87 -16.75 23.67 26.57
CA ARG A 87 -18.06 24.09 26.09
C ARG A 87 -18.61 25.18 27.02
N ARG A 88 -18.90 26.35 26.44
CA ARG A 88 -19.67 27.42 27.10
C ARG A 88 -21.11 26.93 27.30
N GLU A 89 -21.55 26.83 28.54
CA GLU A 89 -22.96 26.68 28.86
C GLU A 89 -23.68 28.04 28.84
N PRO A 90 -24.90 28.13 28.29
CA PRO A 90 -25.72 29.33 28.35
C PRO A 90 -26.25 29.61 29.76
N LYS A 91 -25.92 30.80 30.31
CA LYS A 91 -26.49 31.33 31.56
C LYS A 91 -28.02 31.38 31.49
N ARG A 92 -28.71 30.50 32.21
CA ARG A 92 -30.14 30.68 32.51
C ARG A 92 -30.30 31.60 33.73
N LYS A 93 -31.19 32.58 33.58
CA LYS A 93 -31.57 33.56 34.59
C LYS A 93 -32.36 32.85 35.70
N SER A 94 -31.93 32.94 36.95
CA SER A 94 -32.76 32.61 38.10
C SER A 94 -33.65 33.82 38.41
N LEU A 95 -34.96 33.65 38.20
CA LEU A 95 -35.99 34.57 38.69
C LEU A 95 -36.37 34.10 40.10
N THR A 96 -35.82 34.76 41.11
CA THR A 96 -36.17 34.50 42.52
C THR A 96 -37.34 35.39 42.89
N PHE A 97 -38.51 34.80 43.16
CA PHE A 97 -39.66 35.51 43.74
C PHE A 97 -39.53 35.51 45.27
N THR A 98 -39.04 36.60 45.84
CA THR A 98 -39.20 36.87 47.28
C THR A 98 -40.52 37.61 47.50
N GLY A 99 -41.62 36.86 47.58
CA GLY A 99 -42.92 37.37 48.00
C GLY A 99 -42.95 37.58 49.52
N GLY A 100 -42.68 38.80 49.99
CA GLY A 100 -42.86 39.19 51.38
C GLY A 100 -44.35 39.27 51.74
N ALA A 101 -44.83 38.38 52.59
CA ALA A 101 -46.17 38.46 53.16
C ALA A 101 -46.18 39.47 54.31
N LYS A 102 -46.73 40.65 54.03
CA LYS A 102 -47.17 41.64 55.02
C LYS A 102 -48.21 41.01 55.97
N GLY A 103 -48.15 41.45 57.22
CA GLY A 103 -48.84 40.85 58.36
C GLY A 103 -50.36 40.76 58.22
N LEU A 104 -50.87 39.59 58.63
CA LEU A 104 -52.27 39.21 58.79
C LEU A 104 -53.02 39.97 59.91
N MET A 105 -52.43 41.03 60.48
CA MET A 105 -53.06 41.87 61.52
C MET A 105 -53.82 43.08 60.97
N ASP A 106 -53.64 43.45 59.69
CA ASP A 106 -54.36 44.57 59.07
C ASP A 106 -55.75 44.18 58.49
N ILE A 107 -56.06 42.88 58.43
CA ILE A 107 -57.33 42.39 57.85
C ILE A 107 -58.43 42.25 58.91
N PHE A 108 -58.09 42.00 60.17
CA PHE A 108 -59.06 41.82 61.26
C PHE A 108 -59.12 43.06 62.15
N GLY A 109 -59.78 44.09 61.64
CA GLY A 109 -60.11 45.31 62.36
C GLY A 109 -60.87 45.03 63.67
N LYS A 110 -60.53 45.79 64.72
CA LYS A 110 -61.15 45.76 66.04
C LYS A 110 -62.62 46.22 65.97
N GLY A 111 -63.56 45.28 66.07
CA GLY A 111 -64.98 45.54 66.29
C GLY A 111 -65.34 45.37 67.77
N LYS A 112 -65.84 46.43 68.39
CA LYS A 112 -66.23 46.53 69.80
C LYS A 112 -67.43 45.65 70.13
N GLU A 113 -67.38 45.03 71.31
CA GLU A 113 -68.52 44.42 71.99
C GLU A 113 -69.56 45.46 72.40
N SER A 114 -70.84 45.20 72.11
CA SER A 114 -71.95 45.49 73.05
C SER A 114 -73.24 44.79 72.61
N GLU A 115 -73.87 44.11 73.57
CA GLU A 115 -75.30 43.81 73.67
C GLU A 115 -76.01 43.03 72.55
N PHE A 116 -76.02 41.70 72.67
CA PHE A 116 -77.11 40.88 72.11
C PHE A 116 -77.40 39.60 72.93
N LYS A 117 -77.31 39.68 74.26
CA LYS A 117 -77.53 38.55 75.20
C LYS A 117 -79.02 38.21 75.36
N GLN A 118 -79.68 37.75 74.28
CA GLN A 118 -80.83 36.83 74.37
C GLN A 118 -81.30 36.27 73.01
N LYS A 119 -80.95 36.89 71.87
CA LYS A 119 -81.05 36.26 70.54
C LYS A 119 -79.75 35.56 70.10
N LEU A 120 -78.63 35.80 70.79
CA LEU A 120 -77.34 35.15 70.52
C LEU A 120 -77.33 33.65 70.80
N LEU A 121 -78.14 33.09 71.72
CA LEU A 121 -78.07 31.65 71.99
C LEU A 121 -78.64 30.78 70.86
N ASN A 122 -79.68 31.23 70.17
CA ASN A 122 -80.20 30.52 69.00
C ASN A 122 -79.42 30.86 67.73
N ASN A 123 -78.99 32.12 67.52
CA ASN A 123 -78.16 32.46 66.36
C ASN A 123 -76.70 31.99 66.47
N CYS A 124 -76.08 31.86 67.66
CA CYS A 124 -74.72 31.27 67.77
C CYS A 124 -74.70 29.78 67.47
N ARG A 125 -75.79 29.08 67.79
CA ARG A 125 -75.91 27.64 67.49
C ARG A 125 -76.02 27.42 65.99
N THR A 126 -76.88 28.18 65.30
CA THR A 126 -77.01 28.12 63.84
C THR A 126 -75.75 28.62 63.12
N ASN A 127 -75.16 29.74 63.55
CA ASN A 127 -73.95 30.28 62.93
C ASN A 127 -72.71 29.40 63.18
N GLY A 128 -72.62 28.76 64.35
CA GLY A 128 -71.54 27.81 64.66
C GLY A 128 -71.66 26.51 63.87
N GLU A 129 -72.88 26.03 63.64
CA GLU A 129 -73.16 24.91 62.74
C GLU A 129 -72.88 25.25 61.27
N ASP A 130 -73.26 26.45 60.82
CA ASP A 130 -72.99 26.92 59.47
C ASP A 130 -71.49 27.18 59.21
N LEU A 131 -70.77 27.68 60.22
CA LEU A 131 -69.30 27.78 60.17
C LEU A 131 -68.65 26.39 60.11
N LYS A 132 -69.14 25.40 60.87
CA LYS A 132 -68.65 24.01 60.77
C LYS A 132 -68.91 23.41 59.39
N LYS A 133 -70.09 23.64 58.80
CA LYS A 133 -70.40 23.23 57.42
C LYS A 133 -69.46 23.92 56.42
N LEU A 134 -69.19 25.20 56.60
CA LEU A 134 -68.27 25.96 55.75
C LEU A 134 -66.82 25.46 55.88
N ILE A 135 -66.35 25.19 57.11
CA ILE A 135 -65.03 24.61 57.36
C ILE A 135 -64.95 23.23 56.70
N HIS A 136 -65.97 22.39 56.83
CA HIS A 136 -66.00 21.08 56.19
C HIS A 136 -65.93 21.20 54.67
N LEU A 137 -66.72 22.09 54.06
CA LEU A 137 -66.70 22.37 52.63
C LEU A 137 -65.33 22.93 52.18
N GLN A 138 -64.71 23.80 52.98
CA GLN A 138 -63.38 24.32 52.70
C GLN A 138 -62.30 23.24 52.82
N SER A 139 -62.38 22.38 53.84
CA SER A 139 -61.49 21.21 53.99
C SER A 139 -61.64 20.24 52.82
N GLU A 140 -62.87 19.97 52.37
CA GLU A 140 -63.12 19.13 51.20
C GLU A 140 -62.58 19.77 49.91
N LYS A 141 -62.77 21.08 49.74
CA LYS A 141 -62.22 21.82 48.60
C LYS A 141 -60.68 21.80 48.60
N LEU A 142 -60.05 21.99 49.75
CA LEU A 142 -58.60 21.90 49.90
C LEU A 142 -58.10 20.49 49.58
N LEU A 143 -58.77 19.45 50.09
CA LEU A 143 -58.44 18.05 49.78
C LEU A 143 -58.53 17.77 48.28
N ASN A 144 -59.52 18.33 47.58
CA ASN A 144 -59.64 18.19 46.13
C ASN A 144 -58.54 18.93 45.38
N LEU A 145 -58.12 20.12 45.84
CA LEU A 145 -56.99 20.85 45.26
C LEU A 145 -55.65 20.14 45.50
N GLU A 146 -55.45 19.56 46.67
CA GLU A 146 -54.26 18.76 46.99
C GLU A 146 -54.15 17.55 46.05
N LYS A 147 -55.25 16.80 45.86
CA LYS A 147 -55.31 15.70 44.88
C LYS A 147 -55.02 16.15 43.45
N GLN A 148 -55.50 17.34 43.05
CA GLN A 148 -55.21 17.90 41.74
C GLN A 148 -53.74 18.28 41.60
N LEU A 149 -53.14 18.85 42.64
CA LEU A 149 -51.73 19.19 42.67
C LEU A 149 -50.86 17.94 42.58
N ASP A 150 -51.20 16.88 43.34
CA ASP A 150 -50.54 15.57 43.27
C ASP A 150 -50.63 14.96 41.87
N SER A 151 -51.81 15.06 41.23
CA SER A 151 -52.00 14.59 39.85
C SER A 151 -51.13 15.36 38.85
N ASN A 152 -51.06 16.69 38.98
CA ASN A 152 -50.23 17.53 38.13
C ASN A 152 -48.74 17.29 38.36
N ASP A 153 -48.32 17.11 39.61
CA ASP A 153 -46.93 16.77 39.97
C ASP A 153 -46.53 15.41 39.39
N ALA A 154 -47.43 14.42 39.41
CA ALA A 154 -47.21 13.13 38.77
C ALA A 154 -47.07 13.26 37.24
N GLU A 155 -47.88 14.11 36.61
CA GLU A 155 -47.77 14.39 35.18
C GLU A 155 -46.46 15.10 34.81
N VAL A 156 -46.03 16.11 35.59
CA VAL A 156 -44.74 16.78 35.39
C VAL A 156 -43.60 15.78 35.47
N ARG A 157 -43.56 14.93 36.50
CA ARG A 157 -42.53 13.88 36.65
C ARG A 157 -42.55 12.89 35.47
N TYR A 158 -43.74 12.50 35.01
CA TYR A 158 -43.88 11.62 33.85
C TYR A 158 -43.25 12.24 32.60
N TRP A 159 -43.56 13.50 32.31
CA TRP A 159 -43.01 14.18 31.13
C TRP A 159 -41.51 14.43 31.26
N GLU A 160 -41.04 14.90 32.41
CA GLU A 160 -39.61 15.08 32.69
C GLU A 160 -38.82 13.78 32.47
N GLN A 161 -39.33 12.68 32.99
CA GLN A 161 -38.69 11.37 32.81
C GLN A 161 -38.70 10.94 31.35
N LYS A 162 -39.85 11.06 30.66
CA LYS A 162 -39.99 10.67 29.25
C LYS A 162 -39.05 11.46 28.33
N PHE A 163 -38.91 12.77 28.53
CA PHE A 163 -37.99 13.59 27.74
C PHE A 163 -36.54 13.31 28.10
N LYS A 164 -36.23 13.10 29.38
CA LYS A 164 -34.88 12.77 29.84
C LYS A 164 -34.40 11.45 29.25
N THR A 165 -35.21 10.38 29.33
CA THR A 165 -34.83 9.07 28.78
C THR A 165 -34.65 9.13 27.26
N GLY A 166 -35.54 9.83 26.54
CA GLY A 166 -35.41 9.99 25.09
C GLY A 166 -34.13 10.73 24.68
N LEU A 167 -33.79 11.81 25.38
CA LEU A 167 -32.56 12.57 25.13
C LEU A 167 -31.29 11.78 25.51
N GLU A 168 -31.31 11.04 26.62
CA GLU A 168 -30.20 10.19 27.05
C GLU A 168 -29.94 9.07 26.01
N GLU A 169 -30.97 8.42 25.51
CA GLU A 169 -30.85 7.42 24.44
C GLU A 169 -30.32 8.02 23.12
N GLU A 170 -30.76 9.22 22.74
CA GLU A 170 -30.24 9.91 21.56
C GLU A 170 -28.79 10.31 21.73
N LEU A 171 -28.41 10.86 22.89
CA LEU A 171 -27.04 11.20 23.22
C LEU A 171 -26.14 9.97 23.17
N GLU A 172 -26.58 8.84 23.72
CA GLU A 172 -25.81 7.59 23.68
C GLU A 172 -25.62 7.09 22.25
N LYS A 173 -26.65 7.15 21.40
CA LYS A 173 -26.55 6.79 19.97
C LYS A 173 -25.52 7.66 19.24
N TRP A 174 -25.52 8.96 19.51
CA TRP A 174 -24.56 9.89 18.92
C TRP A 174 -23.15 9.67 19.45
N GLU A 175 -22.98 9.45 20.74
CA GLU A 175 -21.69 9.14 21.34
C GLU A 175 -21.08 7.86 20.74
N GLN A 176 -21.89 6.81 20.59
CA GLN A 176 -21.45 5.59 19.91
C GLN A 176 -21.10 5.84 18.44
N LYS A 177 -21.81 6.74 17.74
CA LYS A 177 -21.47 7.09 16.35
C LYS A 177 -20.17 7.87 16.28
N ILE A 178 -19.90 8.79 17.19
CA ILE A 178 -18.62 9.49 17.30
C ILE A 178 -17.49 8.48 17.56
N LYS A 179 -17.65 7.58 18.54
CA LYS A 179 -16.65 6.54 18.81
C LYS A 179 -16.35 5.66 17.60
N ARG A 180 -17.37 5.31 16.80
CA ARG A 180 -17.18 4.57 15.54
C ARG A 180 -16.42 5.39 14.51
N ASN A 181 -16.80 6.66 14.32
CA ASN A 181 -16.12 7.55 13.40
C ASN A 181 -14.65 7.78 13.81
N ASP A 182 -14.35 7.90 15.11
CA ASP A 182 -12.98 8.08 15.60
C ASP A 182 -12.09 6.87 15.27
N VAL A 183 -12.66 5.65 15.33
CA VAL A 183 -11.97 4.43 14.90
C VAL A 183 -11.78 4.41 13.38
N GLU A 184 -12.82 4.75 12.61
CA GLU A 184 -12.74 4.84 11.14
C GLU A 184 -11.66 5.84 10.69
N ILE A 185 -11.60 7.03 11.30
CA ILE A 185 -10.55 8.04 11.04
C ILE A 185 -9.16 7.48 11.38
N GLY A 186 -9.00 6.81 12.52
CA GLY A 186 -7.70 6.22 12.89
C GLY A 186 -7.24 5.12 11.93
N GLU A 187 -8.17 4.36 11.34
CA GLU A 187 -7.88 3.40 10.28
C GLU A 187 -7.48 4.09 8.97
N GLU A 188 -8.17 5.15 8.59
CA GLU A 188 -7.82 5.96 7.41
C GLU A 188 -6.41 6.56 7.54
N ASP A 189 -6.10 7.17 8.70
CA ASP A 189 -4.77 7.70 9.00
C ASP A 189 -3.68 6.62 8.89
N PHE A 190 -3.97 5.40 9.36
CA PHE A 190 -3.06 4.26 9.25
C PHE A 190 -2.79 3.91 7.78
N TRP A 191 -3.84 3.81 6.96
CA TRP A 191 -3.71 3.47 5.55
C TRP A 191 -3.03 4.57 4.74
N GLU A 192 -3.26 5.84 5.06
CA GLU A 192 -2.57 6.97 4.42
C GLU A 192 -1.06 6.91 4.70
N ASN A 193 -0.66 6.60 5.93
CA ASN A 193 0.74 6.41 6.29
C ASN A 193 1.37 5.20 5.56
N GLU A 194 0.69 4.06 5.53
CA GLU A 194 1.19 2.87 4.82
C GLU A 194 1.29 3.10 3.32
N PHE A 195 0.33 3.81 2.73
CA PHE A 195 0.37 4.21 1.33
C PHE A 195 1.56 5.14 1.05
N GLN A 196 1.81 6.13 1.89
CA GLN A 196 2.95 7.04 1.74
C GLN A 196 4.30 6.31 1.79
N ILE A 197 4.44 5.32 2.68
CA ILE A 197 5.63 4.47 2.75
C ILE A 197 5.79 3.69 1.43
N GLU A 198 4.71 3.11 0.91
CA GLU A 198 4.75 2.34 -0.33
C GLU A 198 5.12 3.21 -1.54
N VAL A 199 4.63 4.44 -1.60
CA VAL A 199 4.99 5.41 -2.65
C VAL A 199 6.48 5.73 -2.61
N GLU A 200 7.06 5.97 -1.43
CA GLU A 200 8.49 6.25 -1.31
C GLU A 200 9.34 5.00 -1.63
N ASN A 201 8.89 3.80 -1.22
CA ASN A 201 9.53 2.54 -1.60
C ASN A 201 9.53 2.34 -3.12
N GLU A 202 8.39 2.55 -3.78
CA GLU A 202 8.27 2.45 -5.24
C GLU A 202 9.21 3.43 -5.94
N LYS A 203 9.30 4.65 -5.43
CA LYS A 203 10.22 5.68 -5.94
C LYS A 203 11.68 5.23 -5.82
N GLN A 204 12.10 4.74 -4.64
CA GLN A 204 13.45 4.23 -4.44
C GLN A 204 13.79 3.05 -5.36
N LEU A 205 12.85 2.12 -5.55
CA LEU A 205 13.02 0.99 -6.47
C LEU A 205 13.15 1.45 -7.94
N LYS A 206 12.37 2.46 -8.35
CA LYS A 206 12.48 3.07 -9.68
C LYS A 206 13.84 3.74 -9.89
N GLU A 207 14.34 4.47 -8.89
CA GLU A 207 15.66 5.09 -8.93
C GLU A 207 16.78 4.04 -9.06
N GLN A 208 16.71 2.94 -8.29
CA GLN A 208 17.65 1.82 -8.39
C GLN A 208 17.59 1.14 -9.78
N LEU A 209 16.40 0.95 -10.33
CA LEU A 209 16.22 0.38 -11.66
C LEU A 209 16.83 1.27 -12.74
N GLN A 210 16.61 2.58 -12.65
CA GLN A 210 17.20 3.56 -13.58
C GLN A 210 18.73 3.55 -13.50
N GLU A 211 19.29 3.51 -12.29
CA GLU A 211 20.74 3.42 -12.10
C GLU A 211 21.31 2.13 -12.72
N MET A 212 20.66 0.98 -12.50
CA MET A 212 21.08 -0.29 -13.10
C MET A 212 21.00 -0.25 -14.62
N THR A 213 19.95 0.35 -15.18
CA THR A 213 19.78 0.51 -16.62
C THR A 213 20.86 1.41 -17.20
N GLN A 214 21.22 2.50 -16.52
CA GLN A 214 22.32 3.37 -16.93
C GLN A 214 23.67 2.65 -16.90
N ARG A 215 23.96 1.88 -15.84
CA ARG A 215 25.18 1.05 -15.76
C ARG A 215 25.21 0.01 -16.87
N MET A 216 24.08 -0.64 -17.18
CA MET A 216 23.97 -1.60 -18.27
C MET A 216 24.27 -0.95 -19.62
N LEU A 217 23.71 0.24 -19.89
CA LEU A 217 23.97 0.99 -21.11
C LEU A 217 25.44 1.40 -21.23
N GLN A 218 26.08 1.79 -20.11
CA GLN A 218 27.52 2.07 -20.09
C GLN A 218 28.34 0.84 -20.46
N CYS A 219 28.02 -0.33 -19.89
CA CYS A 219 28.67 -1.59 -20.24
C CYS A 219 28.45 -1.94 -21.72
N GLU A 220 27.23 -1.74 -22.25
CA GLU A 220 26.93 -1.99 -23.66
C GLU A 220 27.78 -1.11 -24.59
N ASN A 221 27.95 0.17 -24.26
CA ASN A 221 28.80 1.09 -25.02
C ASN A 221 30.28 0.67 -24.95
N GLN A 222 30.78 0.31 -23.77
CA GLN A 222 32.14 -0.22 -23.61
C GLN A 222 32.35 -1.49 -24.46
N LEU A 223 31.37 -2.38 -24.52
CA LEU A 223 31.43 -3.57 -25.37
C LEU A 223 31.46 -3.20 -26.86
N LYS A 224 30.70 -2.20 -27.30
CA LYS A 224 30.75 -1.68 -28.69
C LYS A 224 32.11 -1.08 -29.01
N ASP A 225 32.74 -0.38 -28.07
CA ASP A 225 34.08 0.18 -28.23
C ASP A 225 35.12 -0.95 -28.38
N TYR A 226 35.08 -1.96 -27.50
CA TYR A 226 35.95 -3.13 -27.63
C TYR A 226 35.72 -3.90 -28.93
N GLN A 227 34.46 -4.05 -29.35
CA GLN A 227 34.12 -4.67 -30.63
C GLN A 227 34.72 -3.90 -31.81
N SER A 228 34.63 -2.57 -31.80
CA SER A 228 35.22 -1.71 -32.82
C SER A 228 36.75 -1.79 -32.82
N GLN A 229 37.38 -1.88 -31.65
CA GLN A 229 38.82 -2.07 -31.51
C GLN A 229 39.27 -3.43 -32.06
N ILE A 230 38.52 -4.49 -31.77
CA ILE A 230 38.78 -5.83 -32.31
C ILE A 230 38.68 -5.81 -33.84
N GLN A 231 37.63 -5.24 -34.42
CA GLN A 231 37.48 -5.12 -35.88
C GLN A 231 38.63 -4.34 -36.54
N LYS A 232 39.12 -3.28 -35.87
CA LYS A 232 40.29 -2.52 -36.35
C LYS A 232 41.56 -3.37 -36.34
N ILE A 233 41.77 -4.17 -35.30
CA ILE A 233 42.93 -5.06 -35.21
C ILE A 233 42.82 -6.19 -36.24
N GLU A 234 41.64 -6.79 -36.40
CA GLU A 234 41.38 -7.85 -37.39
C GLU A 234 41.65 -7.38 -38.82
N SER A 235 41.13 -6.21 -39.18
CA SER A 235 41.42 -5.61 -40.50
C SER A 235 42.90 -5.26 -40.69
N GLY A 236 43.59 -4.82 -39.63
CA GLY A 236 45.04 -4.61 -39.65
C GLY A 236 45.82 -5.91 -39.90
N ILE A 237 45.46 -6.99 -39.21
CA ILE A 237 46.07 -8.31 -39.38
C ILE A 237 45.83 -8.84 -40.81
N GLU A 238 44.62 -8.68 -41.35
CA GLU A 238 44.29 -9.12 -42.70
C GLU A 238 45.08 -8.33 -43.77
N ALA A 239 45.23 -7.01 -43.59
CA ALA A 239 46.05 -6.18 -44.47
C ALA A 239 47.54 -6.58 -44.43
N GLU A 240 48.08 -6.86 -43.24
CA GLU A 240 49.46 -7.33 -43.06
C GLU A 240 49.66 -8.72 -43.71
N ARG A 241 48.67 -9.63 -43.58
CA ARG A 241 48.68 -10.93 -44.27
C ARG A 241 48.73 -10.77 -45.78
N LEU A 242 47.88 -9.93 -46.36
CA LEU A 242 47.87 -9.65 -47.80
C LEU A 242 49.21 -9.06 -48.26
N GLN A 243 49.78 -8.13 -47.47
CA GLN A 243 51.08 -7.55 -47.76
C GLN A 243 52.21 -8.59 -47.74
N MET A 244 52.23 -9.50 -46.76
CA MET A 244 53.21 -10.58 -46.71
C MET A 244 53.09 -11.50 -47.92
N VAL A 245 51.87 -11.89 -48.31
CA VAL A 245 51.65 -12.72 -49.52
C VAL A 245 52.13 -12.00 -50.78
N MET A 246 51.89 -10.69 -50.90
CA MET A 246 52.39 -9.89 -52.03
C MET A 246 53.93 -9.83 -52.04
N GLN A 247 54.57 -9.58 -50.91
CA GLN A 247 56.03 -9.56 -50.82
C GLN A 247 56.64 -10.93 -51.12
N GLU A 248 56.06 -12.01 -50.60
CA GLU A 248 56.50 -13.37 -50.89
C GLU A 248 56.36 -13.71 -52.38
N SER A 249 55.26 -13.27 -53.02
CA SER A 249 55.08 -13.41 -54.47
C SER A 249 56.11 -12.63 -55.28
N GLN A 250 56.45 -11.40 -54.87
CA GLN A 250 57.49 -10.59 -55.51
C GLN A 250 58.88 -11.23 -55.38
N ILE A 251 59.24 -11.73 -54.19
CA ILE A 251 60.50 -12.44 -53.96
C ILE A 251 60.55 -13.70 -54.82
N ASN A 252 59.46 -14.47 -54.88
CA ASN A 252 59.37 -15.65 -55.74
C ASN A 252 59.51 -15.28 -57.24
N GLU A 253 58.87 -14.20 -57.70
CA GLU A 253 59.05 -13.70 -59.07
C GLU A 253 60.49 -13.26 -59.36
N GLU A 254 61.15 -12.56 -58.44
CA GLU A 254 62.55 -12.17 -58.56
C GLU A 254 63.50 -13.38 -58.59
N ILE A 255 63.28 -14.38 -57.74
CA ILE A 255 64.04 -15.63 -57.75
C ILE A 255 63.87 -16.35 -59.09
N VAL A 256 62.64 -16.45 -59.61
CA VAL A 256 62.37 -17.06 -60.91
C VAL A 256 63.05 -16.27 -62.04
N ARG A 257 62.99 -14.93 -62.00
CA ARG A 257 63.68 -14.05 -62.97
C ARG A 257 65.19 -14.27 -62.95
N GLY A 258 65.82 -14.29 -61.77
CA GLY A 258 67.25 -14.55 -61.64
C GLY A 258 67.65 -15.95 -62.13
N LYS A 259 66.81 -16.97 -61.90
CA LYS A 259 67.02 -18.31 -62.48
C LYS A 259 66.94 -18.30 -64.01
N ILE A 260 65.98 -17.57 -64.59
CA ILE A 260 65.85 -17.42 -66.04
C ILE A 260 67.08 -16.72 -66.63
N GLU A 261 67.56 -15.64 -66.00
CA GLU A 261 68.76 -14.93 -66.44
C GLU A 261 70.00 -15.84 -66.40
N LYS A 262 70.13 -16.67 -65.35
CA LYS A 262 71.21 -17.66 -65.25
C LYS A 262 71.15 -18.69 -66.37
N ILE A 263 69.98 -19.30 -66.62
CA ILE A 263 69.77 -20.27 -67.70
C ILE A 263 70.07 -19.62 -69.06
N LYS A 264 69.67 -18.35 -69.26
CA LYS A 264 69.96 -17.62 -70.48
C LYS A 264 71.46 -17.44 -70.69
N GLY A 265 72.20 -17.08 -69.64
CA GLY A 265 73.66 -17.01 -69.69
C GLY A 265 74.32 -18.36 -69.98
N GLU A 266 73.86 -19.44 -69.35
CA GLU A 266 74.33 -20.81 -69.63
C GLU A 266 74.04 -21.22 -71.08
N MET A 267 72.86 -20.90 -71.60
CA MET A 267 72.47 -21.15 -72.99
C MET A 267 73.31 -20.33 -73.98
N ASP A 268 73.65 -19.08 -73.67
CA ASP A 268 74.53 -18.26 -74.50
C ASP A 268 75.96 -18.85 -74.55
N ILE A 269 76.49 -19.32 -73.41
CA ILE A 269 77.78 -20.02 -73.34
C ILE A 269 77.73 -21.31 -74.17
N GLN A 270 76.70 -22.12 -73.97
CA GLN A 270 76.52 -23.37 -74.71
C GLN A 270 76.32 -23.11 -76.22
N GLY A 271 75.67 -22.00 -76.57
CA GLY A 271 75.55 -21.51 -77.95
C GLY A 271 76.92 -21.15 -78.53
N GLN A 272 77.77 -20.45 -77.79
CA GLN A 272 79.16 -20.16 -78.19
C GLN A 272 79.99 -21.45 -78.34
N GLU A 273 79.85 -22.40 -77.43
CA GLU A 273 80.49 -23.72 -77.52
C GLU A 273 80.02 -24.50 -78.74
N THR A 274 78.72 -24.48 -79.04
CA THR A 274 78.15 -25.13 -80.23
C THR A 274 78.70 -24.51 -81.51
N ILE A 275 78.78 -23.17 -81.59
CA ILE A 275 79.42 -22.47 -82.72
C ILE A 275 80.90 -22.84 -82.82
N ARG A 276 81.62 -22.95 -81.69
CA ARG A 276 83.03 -23.39 -81.66
C ARG A 276 83.18 -24.82 -82.18
N LEU A 277 82.35 -25.74 -81.71
CA LEU A 277 82.32 -27.13 -82.17
C LEU A 277 81.91 -27.24 -83.63
N GLU A 278 80.95 -26.45 -84.10
CA GLU A 278 80.54 -26.39 -85.50
C GLU A 278 81.69 -25.89 -86.39
N ASN A 279 82.38 -24.83 -85.97
CA ASN A 279 83.58 -24.35 -86.66
C ASN A 279 84.70 -25.40 -86.66
N GLY A 280 84.88 -26.11 -85.55
CA GLY A 280 85.78 -27.25 -85.44
C GLY A 280 85.40 -28.40 -86.38
N ALA A 281 84.12 -28.79 -86.41
CA ALA A 281 83.58 -29.81 -87.29
C ALA A 281 83.75 -29.43 -88.77
N LYS A 282 83.44 -28.18 -89.15
CA LYS A 282 83.72 -27.65 -90.50
C LYS A 282 85.22 -27.69 -90.83
N ALA A 283 86.10 -27.41 -89.87
CA ALA A 283 87.54 -27.51 -90.09
C ALA A 283 87.99 -28.96 -90.31
N VAL A 284 87.46 -29.92 -89.53
CA VAL A 284 87.69 -31.36 -89.72
C VAL A 284 87.11 -31.83 -91.05
N GLU A 285 85.92 -31.39 -91.43
CA GLU A 285 85.30 -31.73 -92.72
C GLU A 285 86.15 -31.23 -93.89
N ARG A 286 86.73 -30.02 -93.79
CA ARG A 286 87.70 -29.51 -94.78
C ARG A 286 88.99 -30.33 -94.80
N SER A 287 89.55 -30.71 -93.65
CA SER A 287 90.79 -31.50 -93.61
C SER A 287 90.56 -32.94 -94.10
N LEU A 288 89.41 -33.53 -93.79
CA LEU A 288 88.97 -34.82 -94.31
C LEU A 288 88.75 -34.74 -95.83
N GLY A 289 88.12 -33.69 -96.34
CA GLY A 289 87.97 -33.46 -97.78
C GLY A 289 89.31 -33.27 -98.50
N GLN A 290 90.30 -32.66 -97.84
CA GLN A 290 91.68 -32.57 -98.36
C GLN A 290 92.42 -33.91 -98.31
N ALA A 291 92.22 -34.72 -97.26
CA ALA A 291 92.77 -36.06 -97.15
C ALA A 291 92.15 -37.03 -98.17
N ALA A 292 90.84 -36.95 -98.39
CA ALA A 292 90.12 -37.71 -99.41
C ALA A 292 90.58 -37.34 -100.83
N LYS A 293 90.92 -36.07 -101.08
CA LYS A 293 91.55 -35.62 -102.34
C LYS A 293 93.00 -36.08 -102.54
N ARG A 294 93.67 -36.56 -101.49
CA ARG A 294 95.03 -37.17 -101.57
C ARG A 294 94.99 -38.70 -101.73
N LEU A 295 93.79 -39.29 -101.67
CA LEU A 295 93.53 -40.73 -101.78
C LEU A 295 92.85 -41.13 -103.11
N LEU A 296 92.71 -40.17 -104.04
CA LEU A 296 92.29 -40.34 -105.44
C LEU A 296 93.41 -39.82 -106.35
#